data_AF-A0A7Y9H2W0-F1
#
_entry.id   AF-A0A7Y9H2W0-F1
#
_cell.length_a   1.000
_cell.length_b   1.000
_cell.length_c   1.000
_cell.angle_alpha   90.00
_cell.angle_beta   90.00
_cell.angle_gamma   90.00
#
_symmetry.space_group_name_H-M   'P 1'
#
loop_
_entity.id
_entity.type
_entity.pdbx_description
1 polymer ?
#
loop_
_entity_poly.entity_id
_entity_poly.type
_entity_poly.pdbx_seq_one_letter_code
_entity_poly.pdbx_strand_id
1 'polypeptide(L)'
;MPSQQPQQSQASRTPARRRQRSTRLVVAVALLVVGAALVAGALASASTVLTAVAAVVAVLAGAAATRITHSELAQARRDAARDRAVQAQEYRALTERRTSENAAFAADMRRRIAEREDAIGVLEQALSSAQKNAAEQGIKRAQESRRADAAERGRDLAEQGRDEAESRAAEAIVLVAELEAEIDVVRAELDSLRAAAARRDHRSA
;
A
#
# COMPACT_ATOMS: atom_id res chain seq x y z
N MET A 1 4.72 5.92 14.17
CA MET A 1 4.93 6.33 12.77
C MET A 1 5.76 7.61 12.77
N PRO A 2 7.11 7.52 12.72
CA PRO A 2 7.94 8.71 12.74
C PRO A 2 7.83 9.40 11.38
N SER A 3 7.26 10.61 11.39
CA SER A 3 7.19 11.52 10.26
C SER A 3 8.61 11.89 9.83
N GLN A 4 9.05 11.32 8.70
CA GLN A 4 10.29 11.71 8.04
C GLN A 4 10.11 13.13 7.50
N GLN A 5 10.63 14.12 8.23
CA GLN A 5 10.77 15.48 7.72
C GLN A 5 11.67 15.44 6.49
N PRO A 6 11.33 16.15 5.40
CA PRO A 6 12.22 16.29 4.27
C PRO A 6 13.49 16.99 4.76
N GLN A 7 14.60 16.27 4.77
CA GLN A 7 15.94 16.84 4.93
C GLN A 7 16.13 17.85 3.81
N GLN A 8 15.81 19.11 4.09
CA GLN A 8 16.25 20.23 3.27
C GLN A 8 17.76 20.12 3.20
N SER A 9 18.23 19.67 2.04
CA SER A 9 19.64 19.61 1.71
C SER A 9 20.17 21.03 1.88
N GLN A 10 20.84 21.29 3.01
CA GLN A 10 21.64 22.47 3.18
C GLN A 10 22.72 22.38 2.11
N ALA A 11 22.41 22.94 0.93
CA ALA A 11 23.38 23.16 -0.12
C ALA A 11 24.49 23.95 0.57
N SER A 12 25.61 23.25 0.80
CA SER A 12 26.78 23.81 1.43
C SER A 12 27.17 24.99 0.56
N ARG A 13 26.81 26.20 0.98
CA ARG A 13 27.29 27.42 0.34
C ARG A 13 28.79 27.38 0.57
N THR A 14 29.52 26.87 -0.41
CA THR A 14 30.98 26.81 -0.36
C THR A 14 31.42 28.22 0.02
N PRO A 15 32.06 28.40 1.18
CA PRO A 15 32.48 29.72 1.61
C PRO A 15 33.30 30.27 0.46
N ALA A 16 32.94 31.44 -0.05
CA ALA A 16 33.71 32.14 -1.06
C ALA A 16 35.14 32.20 -0.53
N ARG A 17 36.00 31.30 -1.02
CA ARG A 17 37.37 31.10 -0.56
C ARG A 17 38.02 32.46 -0.70
N ARG A 18 38.19 33.15 0.43
CA ARG A 18 38.81 34.47 0.53
C ARG A 18 40.20 34.30 -0.09
N ARG A 19 40.32 34.62 -1.38
CA ARG A 19 41.49 34.29 -2.19
C ARG A 19 42.71 34.90 -1.51
N GLN A 20 43.66 34.05 -1.17
CA GLN A 20 44.94 34.43 -0.62
C GLN A 20 45.56 35.48 -1.55
N ARG A 21 45.93 36.65 -1.00
CA ARG A 21 46.52 37.74 -1.78
C ARG A 21 47.76 37.21 -2.49
N SER A 22 47.82 37.28 -3.82
CA SER A 22 48.95 36.73 -4.57
C SER A 22 50.20 37.52 -4.21
N THR A 23 51.28 36.81 -3.88
CA THR A 23 52.58 37.40 -3.54
C THR A 23 53.09 38.30 -4.67
N ARG A 24 52.76 37.97 -5.93
CA ARG A 24 53.09 38.76 -7.11
C ARG A 24 52.40 40.14 -7.16
N LEU A 25 51.12 40.22 -6.75
CA LEU A 25 50.44 41.51 -6.59
C LEU A 25 51.07 42.34 -5.46
N VAL A 26 51.48 41.69 -4.37
CA VAL A 26 52.19 42.38 -3.27
C VAL A 26 53.52 42.97 -3.76
N VAL A 27 54.29 42.22 -4.56
CA VAL A 27 55.55 42.71 -5.16
C VAL A 27 55.28 43.88 -6.11
N ALA A 28 54.25 43.81 -6.96
CA ALA A 28 53.89 44.92 -7.86
C ALA A 28 53.54 46.20 -7.08
N VAL A 29 52.77 46.07 -5.99
CA VAL A 29 52.45 47.21 -5.10
C VAL A 29 53.71 47.74 -4.42
N ALA A 30 54.58 46.86 -3.92
CA ALA A 30 55.84 47.28 -3.28
C ALA A 30 56.75 48.06 -4.24
N LEU A 31 56.87 47.63 -5.50
CA LEU A 31 57.64 48.35 -6.53
C LEU A 31 57.11 49.77 -6.77
N LEU A 32 55.79 49.93 -6.81
CA LEU A 32 55.17 51.26 -6.96
C LEU A 32 55.43 52.16 -5.74
N VAL A 33 55.34 51.60 -4.53
CA VAL A 33 55.61 52.34 -3.28
C VAL A 33 57.08 52.77 -3.20
N VAL A 34 58.02 51.87 -3.53
CA VAL A 34 59.46 52.19 -3.56
C VAL A 34 59.76 53.25 -4.63
N GLY A 35 59.20 53.12 -5.84
CA GLY A 35 59.36 54.11 -6.90
C GLY A 35 58.86 55.50 -6.48
N ALA A 36 57.69 55.57 -5.85
CA ALA A 36 57.14 56.82 -5.33
C ALA A 36 58.01 57.44 -4.22
N ALA A 37 58.50 56.61 -3.28
CA ALA A 37 59.38 57.06 -2.21
C ALA A 37 60.72 57.60 -2.74
N LEU A 38 61.31 56.95 -3.76
CA LEU A 38 62.54 57.41 -4.40
C LEU A 38 62.36 58.78 -5.06
N VAL A 39 61.27 58.99 -5.79
CA VAL A 39 60.97 60.29 -6.41
C VAL A 39 60.76 61.37 -5.35
N ALA A 40 60.02 61.07 -4.28
CA ALA A 40 59.82 62.01 -3.18
C ALA A 40 61.14 62.40 -2.49
N GLY A 41 62.02 61.41 -2.23
CA GLY A 41 63.34 61.66 -1.66
C GLY A 41 64.26 62.47 -2.58
N ALA A 42 64.23 62.20 -3.89
CA ALA A 42 65.02 62.95 -4.86
C ALA A 42 64.57 64.42 -4.95
N LEU A 43 63.25 64.68 -4.94
CA LEU A 43 62.70 66.04 -4.92
C LEU A 43 63.15 66.83 -3.68
N ALA A 44 63.17 66.20 -2.50
CA ALA A 44 63.61 66.84 -1.26
C ALA A 44 65.10 67.27 -1.29
N SER A 45 65.92 66.60 -2.09
CA SER A 45 67.36 66.92 -2.24
C SER A 45 67.64 68.15 -3.12
N ALA A 46 66.63 68.67 -3.84
CA ALA A 46 66.73 69.72 -4.85
C ALA A 46 67.77 69.45 -5.98
N SER A 47 68.25 68.22 -6.14
CA SER A 47 69.20 67.83 -7.18
C SER A 47 68.47 67.43 -8.47
N THR A 48 68.79 68.10 -9.57
CA THR A 48 68.18 67.86 -10.89
C THR A 48 68.58 66.50 -11.46
N VAL A 49 69.85 66.12 -11.31
CA VAL A 49 70.38 64.82 -11.77
C VAL A 49 69.73 63.67 -11.01
N LEU A 50 69.64 63.76 -9.68
CA LEU A 50 69.00 62.71 -8.86
C LEU A 50 67.51 62.58 -9.21
N THR A 51 66.83 63.70 -9.44
CA THR A 51 65.42 63.71 -9.84
C THR A 51 65.21 63.05 -11.20
N ALA A 52 66.06 63.34 -12.19
CA ALA A 52 66.00 62.72 -13.51
C ALA A 52 66.20 61.19 -13.45
N VAL A 53 67.21 60.74 -12.69
CA VAL A 53 67.47 59.30 -12.49
C VAL A 53 66.30 58.62 -11.76
N ALA A 54 65.79 59.23 -10.68
CA ALA A 54 64.66 58.69 -9.93
C ALA A 54 63.39 58.58 -10.79
N ALA A 55 63.14 59.56 -11.66
CA ALA A 55 62.01 59.54 -12.59
C ALA A 55 62.10 58.35 -13.57
N VAL A 56 63.28 58.10 -14.17
CA VAL A 56 63.49 56.95 -15.07
C VAL A 56 63.27 55.63 -14.31
N VAL A 57 63.83 55.50 -13.11
CA VAL A 57 63.66 54.29 -12.28
C VAL A 57 62.18 54.08 -11.91
N ALA A 58 61.44 55.14 -11.57
CA ALA A 58 60.03 55.06 -11.23
C ALA A 58 59.18 54.62 -12.44
N VAL A 59 59.47 55.11 -13.64
CA VAL A 59 58.78 54.68 -14.87
C VAL A 59 59.05 53.21 -15.16
N LEU A 60 60.29 52.75 -15.03
CA LEU A 60 60.64 51.33 -15.21
C LEU A 60 59.95 50.44 -14.17
N ALA A 61 59.92 50.86 -12.90
CA ALA A 61 59.21 50.16 -11.83
C ALA A 61 57.70 50.10 -12.10
N GLY A 62 57.10 51.19 -12.57
CA GLY A 62 55.68 51.24 -12.97
C GLY A 62 55.34 50.34 -14.15
N ALA A 63 56.21 50.30 -15.17
CA ALA A 63 56.06 49.39 -16.31
C ALA A 63 56.14 47.92 -15.87
N ALA A 64 57.10 47.58 -14.99
CA ALA A 64 57.23 46.24 -14.43
C ALA A 64 55.99 45.85 -13.59
N ALA A 65 55.51 46.73 -12.71
CA ALA A 65 54.30 46.50 -11.90
C ALA A 65 53.05 46.28 -12.76
N THR A 66 52.88 47.06 -13.83
CA THR A 66 51.77 46.90 -14.79
C THR A 66 51.84 45.55 -15.50
N ARG A 67 53.03 45.15 -15.97
CA ARG A 67 53.22 43.85 -16.63
C ARG A 67 52.90 42.69 -15.70
N ILE A 68 53.38 42.73 -14.46
CA ILE A 68 53.08 41.71 -13.44
C ILE A 68 51.57 41.62 -13.23
N THR A 69 50.91 42.75 -12.97
CA THR A 69 49.47 42.82 -12.72
C THR A 69 48.65 42.30 -13.91
N HIS A 70 49.04 42.67 -15.13
CA HIS A 70 48.37 42.22 -16.34
C HIS A 70 48.48 40.71 -16.53
N SER A 71 49.68 40.15 -16.34
CA SER A 71 49.90 38.70 -16.47
C SER A 71 49.12 37.89 -15.44
N GLU A 72 49.04 38.37 -14.20
CA GLU A 72 48.26 37.75 -13.13
C GLU A 72 46.75 37.81 -13.42
N LEU A 73 46.25 38.95 -13.92
CA LEU A 73 44.84 39.09 -14.30
C LEU A 73 44.47 38.15 -15.45
N ALA A 74 45.32 38.05 -16.48
CA ALA A 74 45.12 37.14 -17.59
C ALA A 74 45.09 35.69 -17.12
N GLN A 75 46.01 35.30 -16.24
CA GLN A 75 46.04 33.96 -15.66
C GLN A 75 44.81 33.68 -14.80
N ALA A 76 44.45 34.60 -13.90
CA ALA A 76 43.28 34.46 -13.04
C ALA A 76 41.98 34.32 -13.84
N ARG A 77 41.85 35.00 -14.98
CA ARG A 77 40.71 34.84 -15.89
C ARG A 77 40.65 33.45 -16.52
N ARG A 78 41.80 32.91 -16.97
CA ARG A 78 41.87 31.55 -17.54
C ARG A 78 41.52 30.51 -16.49
N ASP A 79 42.09 30.61 -15.29
CA ASP A 79 41.81 29.68 -14.20
C ASP A 79 40.33 29.74 -13.82
N ALA A 80 39.75 30.94 -13.70
CA ALA A 80 38.33 31.10 -13.41
C ALA A 80 37.41 30.55 -14.52
N ALA A 81 37.84 30.60 -15.78
CA ALA A 81 37.09 29.97 -16.89
C ALA A 81 37.19 28.43 -16.81
N ARG A 82 38.38 27.91 -16.52
CA ARG A 82 38.62 26.48 -16.33
C ARG A 82 37.82 25.92 -15.15
N ASP A 83 37.86 26.60 -14.01
CA ASP A 83 37.12 26.19 -12.81
C ASP A 83 35.61 26.13 -13.07
N ARG A 84 35.06 27.11 -13.79
CA ARG A 84 33.64 27.11 -14.18
C ARG A 84 33.31 25.97 -15.14
N ALA A 85 34.21 25.67 -16.08
CA ALA A 85 34.02 24.55 -16.99
C ALA A 85 34.03 23.20 -16.24
N VAL A 86 34.96 23.02 -15.31
CA VAL A 86 35.04 21.81 -14.44
C VAL A 86 33.77 21.69 -13.60
N GLN A 87 33.35 22.76 -12.92
CA GLN A 87 32.11 22.75 -12.14
C GLN A 87 30.90 22.39 -13.01
N ALA A 88 30.77 22.97 -14.21
CA ALA A 88 29.67 22.64 -15.13
C ALA A 88 29.68 21.16 -15.54
N GLN A 89 30.86 20.57 -15.77
CA GLN A 89 31.00 19.14 -16.06
C GLN A 89 30.60 18.26 -14.87
N GLU A 90 31.05 18.60 -13.67
CA GLU A 90 30.68 17.88 -12.44
C GLU A 90 29.17 17.95 -12.17
N TYR A 91 28.55 19.13 -12.31
CA TYR A 91 27.11 19.31 -12.19
C TYR A 91 26.33 18.53 -13.25
N ARG A 92 26.85 18.47 -14.48
CA ARG A 92 26.25 17.66 -15.56
C ARG A 92 26.28 16.18 -15.21
N ALA A 93 27.42 15.66 -14.77
CA ALA A 93 27.57 14.25 -14.37
C ALA A 93 26.67 13.90 -13.18
N LEU A 94 26.58 14.79 -12.18
CA LEU A 94 25.69 14.60 -11.03
C LEU A 94 24.21 14.60 -11.45
N THR A 95 23.83 15.51 -12.35
CA THR A 95 22.47 15.59 -12.89
C THR A 95 22.12 14.33 -13.67
N GLU A 96 23.01 13.87 -14.55
CA GLU A 96 22.82 12.64 -15.33
C GLU A 96 22.62 11.43 -14.43
N ARG A 97 23.47 11.27 -13.40
CA ARG A 97 23.33 10.22 -12.41
C ARG A 97 21.98 10.29 -11.70
N ARG A 98 21.61 11.45 -11.15
CA ARG A 98 20.32 11.64 -10.45
C ARG A 98 19.11 11.39 -11.36
N THR A 99 19.16 11.83 -12.61
CA THR A 99 18.09 11.58 -13.58
C THR A 99 17.98 10.09 -13.88
N SER A 100 19.10 9.37 -14.04
CA SER A 100 19.09 7.92 -14.25
C SER A 100 18.52 7.16 -13.03
N GLU A 101 18.92 7.54 -11.81
CA GLU A 101 18.44 6.96 -10.57
C GLU A 101 16.93 7.23 -10.38
N ASN A 102 16.48 8.46 -10.63
CA ASN A 102 15.07 8.83 -10.57
C ASN A 102 14.22 8.11 -11.62
N ALA A 103 14.73 7.94 -12.85
CA ALA A 103 14.05 7.21 -13.90
C ALA A 103 13.88 5.73 -13.54
N ALA A 104 14.94 5.10 -13.01
CA ALA A 104 14.90 3.72 -12.53
C ALA A 104 13.91 3.55 -11.37
N PHE A 105 13.93 4.47 -10.39
CA PHE A 105 12.98 4.48 -9.27
C PHE A 105 11.54 4.62 -9.74
N ALA A 106 11.26 5.56 -10.67
CA ALA A 106 9.93 5.75 -11.22
C ALA A 106 9.44 4.51 -11.98
N ALA A 107 10.31 3.83 -12.73
CA ALA A 107 9.98 2.58 -13.41
C ALA A 107 9.65 1.45 -12.41
N ASP A 108 10.45 1.30 -11.36
CA ASP A 108 10.19 0.28 -10.32
C ASP A 108 8.87 0.54 -9.59
N MET A 109 8.59 1.80 -9.23
CA MET A 109 7.33 2.16 -8.58
C MET A 109 6.12 1.91 -9.47
N ARG A 110 6.21 2.23 -10.77
CA ARG A 110 5.14 1.91 -11.74
C ARG A 110 4.89 0.42 -11.84
N ARG A 111 5.94 -0.40 -11.90
CA ARG A 111 5.82 -1.86 -11.91
C ARG A 111 5.10 -2.37 -10.66
N ARG A 112 5.51 -1.91 -9.47
CA ARG A 112 4.87 -2.30 -8.20
C ARG A 112 3.40 -1.88 -8.11
N ILE A 113 3.05 -0.72 -8.67
CA ILE A 113 1.66 -0.25 -8.72
C ILE A 113 0.85 -1.20 -9.62
N ALA A 114 1.33 -1.49 -10.83
CA ALA A 114 0.65 -2.42 -11.74
C ALA A 114 0.47 -3.81 -11.12
N GLU A 115 1.52 -4.37 -10.50
CA GLU A 115 1.43 -5.66 -9.80
C GLU A 115 0.38 -5.67 -8.68
N ARG A 116 0.22 -4.55 -7.97
CA ARG A 116 -0.80 -4.41 -6.92
C ARG A 116 -2.20 -4.24 -7.48
N GLU A 117 -2.35 -3.47 -8.55
CA GLU A 117 -3.64 -3.28 -9.23
C GLU A 117 -4.14 -4.61 -9.79
N ASP A 118 -3.27 -5.42 -10.40
CA ASP A 118 -3.61 -6.77 -10.86
C ASP A 118 -4.03 -7.68 -9.70
N ALA A 119 -3.28 -7.66 -8.58
CA ALA A 119 -3.62 -8.44 -7.40
C ALA A 119 -4.96 -8.01 -6.79
N ILE A 120 -5.25 -6.71 -6.75
CA ILE A 120 -6.55 -6.18 -6.31
C ILE A 120 -7.66 -6.68 -7.23
N GLY A 121 -7.49 -6.61 -8.56
CA GLY A 121 -8.49 -7.11 -9.51
C GLY A 121 -8.82 -8.59 -9.32
N VAL A 122 -7.80 -9.42 -9.09
CA VAL A 122 -8.00 -10.85 -8.77
C VAL A 122 -8.78 -11.04 -7.46
N LEU A 123 -8.44 -10.27 -6.42
CA LEU A 123 -9.13 -10.34 -5.13
C LEU A 123 -10.59 -9.87 -5.23
N GLU A 124 -10.86 -8.81 -5.99
CA GLU A 124 -12.22 -8.32 -6.24
C GLU A 124 -13.07 -9.37 -6.96
N GLN A 125 -12.52 -10.02 -7.99
CA GLN A 125 -13.21 -11.09 -8.70
C GLN A 125 -13.46 -12.32 -7.81
N ALA A 126 -12.48 -12.71 -7.01
CA ALA A 126 -12.62 -13.81 -6.05
C ALA A 126 -13.68 -13.49 -4.98
N LEU A 127 -13.69 -12.25 -4.46
CA LEU A 127 -14.66 -11.79 -3.48
C LEU A 127 -16.08 -11.78 -4.06
N SER A 128 -16.26 -11.24 -5.28
CA SER A 128 -17.55 -11.25 -5.97
C SER A 128 -18.07 -12.67 -6.17
N SER A 129 -17.19 -13.59 -6.59
CA SER A 129 -17.53 -15.01 -6.77
C SER A 129 -17.91 -15.68 -5.44
N ALA A 130 -17.16 -15.40 -4.38
CA ALA A 130 -17.44 -15.93 -3.03
C ALA A 130 -18.78 -15.42 -2.49
N GLN A 131 -19.09 -14.13 -2.69
CA GLN A 131 -20.38 -13.53 -2.30
C GLN A 131 -21.54 -14.16 -3.06
N LYS A 132 -21.40 -14.37 -4.37
CA LYS A 132 -22.42 -15.04 -5.19
C LYS A 132 -22.66 -16.48 -4.71
N ASN A 133 -21.58 -17.24 -4.50
CA ASN A 133 -21.67 -18.60 -3.98
C ASN A 133 -22.33 -18.64 -2.60
N ALA A 134 -21.98 -17.72 -1.70
CA ALA A 134 -22.59 -17.63 -0.38
C ALA A 134 -24.11 -17.35 -0.47
N ALA A 135 -24.53 -16.44 -1.36
CA ALA A 135 -25.94 -16.17 -1.60
C ALA A 135 -26.68 -17.40 -2.15
N GLU A 136 -26.11 -18.09 -3.14
CA GLU A 136 -26.68 -19.32 -3.70
C GLU A 136 -26.81 -20.44 -2.65
N GLN A 137 -25.80 -20.61 -1.80
CA GLN A 137 -25.85 -21.57 -0.70
C GLN A 137 -26.91 -21.20 0.34
N GLY A 138 -27.07 -19.90 0.63
CA GLY A 138 -28.14 -19.40 1.50
C GLY A 138 -29.53 -19.74 0.95
N ILE A 139 -29.75 -19.55 -0.35
CA ILE A 139 -31.02 -19.90 -1.01
C ILE A 139 -31.27 -21.41 -0.96
N LYS A 140 -30.26 -22.23 -1.29
CA LYS A 140 -30.37 -23.71 -1.24
C LYS A 140 -30.70 -24.20 0.16
N ARG A 141 -30.01 -23.69 1.18
CA ARG A 141 -30.28 -24.03 2.60
C ARG A 141 -31.70 -23.63 3.01
N ALA A 142 -32.17 -22.44 2.62
CA ALA A 142 -33.53 -22.00 2.93
C ALA A 142 -34.60 -22.85 2.21
N GLN A 143 -34.33 -23.30 0.98
CA GLN A 143 -35.20 -24.24 0.28
C GLN A 143 -35.24 -25.61 0.97
N GLU A 144 -34.08 -26.12 1.37
CA GLU A 144 -33.98 -27.42 2.05
C GLU A 144 -34.66 -27.40 3.42
N SER A 145 -34.45 -26.34 4.21
CA SER A 145 -35.16 -26.14 5.48
C SER A 145 -36.67 -26.20 5.29
N ARG A 146 -37.20 -25.49 4.27
CA ARG A 146 -38.65 -25.53 3.98
C ARG A 146 -39.15 -26.92 3.56
N ARG A 147 -38.34 -27.71 2.86
CA ARG A 147 -38.69 -29.10 2.51
C ARG A 147 -38.68 -29.99 3.75
N ALA A 148 -37.68 -29.84 4.61
CA ALA A 148 -37.60 -30.56 5.89
C ALA A 148 -38.82 -30.23 6.77
N ASP A 149 -39.14 -28.95 6.96
CA ASP A 149 -40.31 -28.53 7.75
C ASP A 149 -41.64 -29.08 7.19
N ALA A 150 -41.77 -29.16 5.85
CA ALA A 150 -42.94 -29.74 5.21
C ALA A 150 -43.01 -31.27 5.40
N ALA A 151 -41.87 -31.95 5.33
CA ALA A 151 -41.77 -33.39 5.56
C ALA A 151 -42.04 -33.76 7.02
N GLU A 152 -41.51 -32.98 7.98
CA GLU A 152 -41.79 -33.14 9.42
C GLU A 152 -43.29 -32.99 9.71
N ARG A 153 -43.92 -31.91 9.23
CA ARG A 153 -45.38 -31.75 9.38
C ARG A 153 -46.17 -32.89 8.74
N GLY A 154 -45.74 -33.37 7.57
CA GLY A 154 -46.37 -34.50 6.89
C GLY A 154 -46.25 -35.80 7.69
N ARG A 155 -45.09 -36.03 8.33
CA ARG A 155 -44.87 -37.16 9.22
C ARG A 155 -45.75 -37.08 10.46
N ASP A 156 -45.80 -35.92 11.13
CA ASP A 156 -46.61 -35.73 12.34
C ASP A 156 -48.10 -36.00 12.08
N LEU A 157 -48.62 -35.51 10.94
CA LEU A 157 -50.00 -35.78 10.52
C LEU A 157 -50.25 -37.26 10.20
N ALA A 158 -49.29 -37.93 9.55
CA ALA A 158 -49.39 -39.35 9.26
C ALA A 158 -49.35 -40.21 10.53
N GLU A 159 -48.54 -39.82 11.52
CA GLU A 159 -48.44 -40.46 12.82
C GLU A 159 -49.76 -40.32 13.59
N GLN A 160 -50.33 -39.11 13.65
CA GLN A 160 -51.65 -38.87 14.25
C GLN A 160 -52.75 -39.70 13.56
N GLY A 161 -52.79 -39.70 12.23
CA GLY A 161 -53.78 -40.49 11.49
C GLY A 161 -53.62 -42.00 11.68
N ARG A 162 -52.39 -42.49 11.87
CA ARG A 162 -52.11 -43.89 12.21
C ARG A 162 -52.62 -44.22 13.61
N ASP A 163 -52.32 -43.38 14.60
CA ASP A 163 -52.75 -43.60 15.99
C ASP A 163 -54.29 -43.57 16.11
N GLU A 164 -54.97 -42.67 15.39
CA GLU A 164 -56.43 -42.64 15.29
C GLU A 164 -57.01 -43.90 14.63
N ALA A 165 -56.37 -44.40 13.56
CA ALA A 165 -56.79 -45.64 12.91
C ALA A 165 -56.56 -46.86 13.80
N GLU A 166 -55.45 -46.90 14.54
CA GLU A 166 -55.14 -47.94 15.53
C GLU A 166 -56.15 -47.94 16.69
N SER A 167 -56.53 -46.77 17.22
CA SER A 167 -57.59 -46.66 18.24
C SER A 167 -58.93 -47.19 17.73
N ARG A 168 -59.36 -46.76 16.54
CA ARG A 168 -60.61 -47.25 15.93
C ARG A 168 -60.58 -48.75 15.64
N ALA A 169 -59.43 -49.29 15.22
CA ALA A 169 -59.28 -50.72 15.01
C ALA A 169 -59.37 -51.49 16.34
N ALA A 170 -58.75 -51.00 17.41
CA ALA A 170 -58.85 -51.60 18.73
C ALA A 170 -60.29 -51.58 19.26
N GLU A 171 -60.99 -50.45 19.14
CA GLU A 171 -62.42 -50.31 19.49
C GLU A 171 -63.28 -51.31 18.71
N ALA A 172 -63.06 -51.43 17.40
CA ALA A 172 -63.79 -52.40 16.56
C ALA A 172 -63.51 -53.85 16.95
N ILE A 173 -62.25 -54.20 17.28
CA ILE A 173 -61.89 -55.54 17.75
C ILE A 173 -62.64 -55.88 19.05
N VAL A 174 -62.70 -54.93 20.00
CA VAL A 174 -63.44 -55.12 21.27
C VAL A 174 -64.93 -55.30 21.00
N LEU A 175 -65.55 -54.43 20.19
CA LEU A 175 -66.96 -54.53 19.81
C LEU A 175 -67.29 -55.86 19.12
N VAL A 176 -66.41 -56.36 18.23
CA VAL A 176 -66.60 -57.66 17.60
C VAL A 176 -66.54 -58.78 18.63
N ALA A 177 -65.58 -58.75 19.55
CA ALA A 177 -65.50 -59.76 20.61
C ALA A 177 -66.72 -59.74 21.55
N GLU A 178 -67.24 -58.55 21.87
CA GLU A 178 -68.49 -58.40 22.63
C GLU A 178 -69.68 -58.99 21.87
N LEU A 179 -69.84 -58.67 20.58
CA LEU A 179 -70.89 -59.22 19.73
C LEU A 179 -70.79 -60.73 19.54
N GLU A 180 -69.58 -61.28 19.40
CA GLU A 180 -69.35 -62.73 19.34
C GLU A 180 -69.78 -63.41 20.64
N ALA A 181 -69.44 -62.82 21.80
CA ALA A 181 -69.89 -63.32 23.10
C ALA A 181 -71.43 -63.25 23.25
N GLU A 182 -72.07 -62.18 22.81
CA GLU A 182 -73.54 -62.07 22.78
C GLU A 182 -74.16 -63.13 21.86
N ILE A 183 -73.59 -63.37 20.67
CA ILE A 183 -74.05 -64.42 19.75
C ILE A 183 -73.95 -65.80 20.40
N ASP A 184 -72.86 -66.10 21.10
CA ASP A 184 -72.67 -67.37 21.78
C ASP A 184 -73.69 -67.56 22.91
N VAL A 185 -73.99 -66.50 23.68
CA VAL A 185 -75.06 -66.52 24.70
C VAL A 185 -76.43 -66.76 24.06
N VAL A 186 -76.79 -66.00 23.02
CA VAL A 186 -78.08 -66.15 22.33
C VAL A 186 -78.23 -67.53 21.70
N ARG A 187 -77.15 -68.09 21.12
CA ARG A 187 -77.15 -69.48 20.61
C ARG A 187 -77.39 -70.48 21.73
N ALA A 188 -76.73 -70.34 22.87
CA ALA A 188 -76.91 -71.20 24.02
C ALA A 188 -78.36 -71.13 24.57
N GLU A 189 -78.93 -69.92 24.65
CA GLU A 189 -80.34 -69.72 25.03
C GLU A 189 -81.28 -70.43 24.03
N LEU A 190 -81.04 -70.28 22.73
CA LEU A 190 -81.87 -70.85 21.68
C LEU A 190 -81.80 -72.39 21.65
N ASP A 191 -80.62 -72.96 21.86
CA ASP A 191 -80.44 -74.41 22.02
C ASP A 191 -81.11 -74.93 23.30
N SER A 192 -81.08 -74.17 24.40
CA SER A 192 -81.80 -74.51 25.63
C SER A 192 -83.32 -74.54 25.43
N LEU A 193 -83.87 -73.57 24.67
CA LEU A 193 -85.28 -73.49 24.32
C LEU A 193 -85.69 -74.63 23.38
N ARG A 194 -84.88 -74.95 22.36
CA ARG A 194 -85.10 -76.11 21.49
C ARG A 194 -85.10 -77.43 22.27
N ALA A 195 -84.14 -77.62 23.18
CA ALA A 195 -84.11 -78.79 24.05
C ALA A 195 -85.33 -78.86 24.98
N ALA A 196 -85.82 -77.72 25.49
CA ALA A 196 -87.06 -77.66 26.27
C ALA A 196 -88.30 -78.00 25.44
N ALA A 197 -88.39 -77.54 24.18
CA ALA A 197 -89.46 -77.89 23.26
C ALA A 197 -89.45 -79.39 22.89
N ALA A 198 -88.28 -79.95 22.55
CA ALA A 198 -88.14 -81.38 22.26
C ALA A 198 -88.53 -82.26 23.47
N ARG A 199 -88.20 -81.85 24.70
CA ARG A 199 -88.65 -82.52 25.94
C ARG A 199 -90.16 -82.41 26.15
N ARG A 200 -90.82 -81.38 25.61
CA ARG A 200 -92.27 -81.21 25.63
C ARG A 200 -92.94 -82.17 24.64
N ASP A 201 -92.42 -82.27 23.43
CA ASP A 201 -92.94 -83.19 22.39
C ASP A 201 -92.78 -84.67 22.79
N HIS A 202 -91.70 -85.02 23.50
CA HIS A 202 -91.46 -86.37 24.03
C HIS A 202 -92.31 -86.74 25.25
N ARG A 203 -93.00 -85.76 25.88
CA ARG A 203 -93.97 -85.99 26.98
C ARG A 203 -95.41 -86.17 26.48
N SER A 204 -95.66 -85.96 25.18
CA SER A 204 -96.97 -86.06 24.54
C SER A 204 -97.13 -87.29 23.63
N ALA A 205 -96.22 -88.27 23.72
CA ALA A 205 -96.33 -89.61 23.14
C ALA A 205 -96.37 -90.65 24.28
#